data_AF-A0A496SK76-F1
#
_entry.id   AF-A0A496SK76-F1
#
_cell.length_a   1.000
_cell.length_b   1.000
_cell.length_c   1.000
_cell.angle_alpha   90.00
_cell.angle_beta   90.00
_cell.angle_gamma   90.00
#
_symmetry.space_group_name_H-M   'P 1'
#
loop_
_entity.id
_entity.type
_entity.pdbx_description
1 polymer ?
#
loop_
_entity_poly.entity_id
_entity_poly.type
_entity_poly.pdbx_seq_one_letter_code
_entity_poly.pdbx_strand_id
1 'polypeptide(L)' 'MTIEDLKQEAIEAKKYNGLVVLRVLKGCKPRSFPKGDLLGYESRKGKLYRIYGFDPDRILKWIKKQNLSKFCEVKSIK' A
#
# COMPACT_ATOMS: atom_id res chain seq x y z
N MET A 1 9.06 0.15 3.47
CA MET A 1 8.56 -1.14 2.96
C MET A 1 9.10 -1.33 1.56
N THR A 2 9.62 -2.52 1.27
CA THR A 2 10.07 -2.92 -0.07
C THR A 2 8.89 -3.44 -0.90
N ILE A 3 9.10 -3.68 -2.21
CA ILE A 3 8.06 -4.28 -3.06
C ILE A 3 7.80 -5.75 -2.66
N GLU A 4 8.82 -6.47 -2.20
CA GLU A 4 8.66 -7.85 -1.72
C GLU A 4 7.82 -7.90 -0.44
N ASP A 5 8.03 -6.97 0.50
CA ASP A 5 7.18 -6.86 1.69
C ASP A 5 5.72 -6.61 1.31
N LEU A 6 5.48 -5.68 0.38
CA LEU A 6 4.12 -5.36 -0.10
C LEU A 6 3.46 -6.56 -0.79
N LYS A 7 4.24 -7.32 -1.55
CA LYS A 7 3.78 -8.55 -2.21
C LYS A 7 3.38 -9.60 -1.18
N GLN A 8 4.19 -9.77 -0.13
CA GLN A 8 3.90 -10.71 0.95
C GLN A 8 2.62 -10.32 1.70
N GLU A 9 2.46 -9.04 2.05
CA GLU A 9 1.24 -8.55 2.69
C GLU A 9 0.01 -8.72 1.81
N ALA A 10 0.13 -8.51 0.50
CA ALA A 10 -0.98 -8.76 -0.42
C ALA A 10 -1.36 -10.24 -0.51
N ILE A 11 -0.38 -11.15 -0.48
CA ILE A 11 -0.63 -12.60 -0.45
C ILE A 11 -1.33 -12.99 0.85
N GLU A 12 -0.85 -12.50 1.99
CA GLU A 12 -1.44 -12.77 3.30
C GLU A 12 -2.87 -12.22 3.40
N ALA A 13 -3.08 -10.95 3.03
CA ALA A 13 -4.41 -10.34 3.03
C ALA A 13 -5.38 -11.14 2.14
N LYS A 14 -4.93 -11.58 0.96
CA LYS A 14 -5.74 -12.43 0.08
C LYS A 14 -6.13 -13.76 0.73
N LYS A 15 -5.21 -14.41 1.46
CA LYS A 15 -5.47 -15.68 2.16
C LYS A 15 -6.62 -15.56 3.17
N TYR A 16 -6.78 -14.39 3.78
CA TYR A 16 -7.80 -14.13 4.79
C TYR A 16 -9.00 -13.32 4.26
N ASN A 17 -9.16 -13.20 2.92
CA ASN A 17 -10.18 -12.34 2.28
C ASN A 17 -10.20 -10.90 2.83
N GLY A 18 -9.03 -10.37 3.19
CA GLY A 18 -8.83 -9.04 3.77
C GLY A 18 -8.33 -8.00 2.77
N LEU A 19 -8.02 -6.81 3.29
CA LEU A 19 -7.42 -5.70 2.55
C LEU A 19 -5.97 -5.48 2.98
N VAL A 20 -5.15 -4.98 2.06
CA VAL A 20 -3.83 -4.46 2.41
C VAL A 20 -4.00 -3.04 2.93
N VAL A 21 -3.66 -2.79 4.19
CA VAL A 21 -3.81 -1.47 4.82
C VAL A 21 -2.47 -0.74 4.83
N LEU A 22 -2.38 0.34 4.04
CA LEU A 22 -1.16 1.12 3.94
C LEU A 22 -1.34 2.52 4.49
N ARG A 23 -0.34 2.96 5.24
CA ARG A 23 -0.18 4.33 5.66
C ARG A 23 0.63 5.09 4.63
N VAL A 24 0.00 6.08 4.01
CA VAL A 24 0.59 6.84 2.90
C VAL A 24 0.68 8.31 3.27
N LEU A 25 1.89 8.87 3.22
CA LEU A 25 2.07 10.31 3.33
C LEU A 25 1.47 10.99 2.09
N LYS A 26 0.81 12.13 2.27
CA LYS A 26 0.18 12.86 1.15
C LYS A 26 1.19 13.09 0.01
N GLY A 27 0.88 12.57 -1.17
CA GLY A 27 1.72 12.71 -2.39
C GLY A 27 2.70 11.57 -2.67
N CYS A 28 2.85 10.59 -1.77
CA CYS A 28 3.88 9.55 -1.88
C CYS A 28 3.40 8.22 -2.50
N LYS A 29 2.52 8.25 -3.51
CA LYS A 29 2.13 7.02 -4.26
C LYS A 29 2.88 6.94 -5.60
N PRO A 30 3.39 5.77 -6.00
CA PRO A 30 3.93 5.58 -7.34
C PRO A 30 2.90 5.94 -8.42
N ARG A 31 3.39 6.40 -9.58
CA ARG A 31 2.54 6.62 -10.76
C ARG A 31 1.88 5.28 -11.11
N SER A 32 0.56 5.30 -11.32
CA SER A 32 -0.24 4.10 -11.62
C SER A 32 -0.39 3.10 -10.47
N PHE A 33 -0.06 3.47 -9.21
CA PHE A 33 -0.38 2.63 -8.06
C PHE A 33 -1.90 2.39 -7.97
N PRO A 34 -2.36 1.20 -7.52
CA PRO A 34 -3.78 0.89 -7.41
C PRO A 34 -4.56 1.95 -6.62
N LYS A 35 -5.79 2.21 -7.04
CA LYS A 35 -6.74 2.95 -6.22
C LYS A 35 -7.14 2.07 -5.03
N GLY A 36 -7.17 2.68 -3.85
CA GLY A 36 -7.65 2.06 -2.62
C GLY A 36 -8.63 2.99 -1.94
N ASP A 37 -9.40 2.44 -1.03
CA ASP A 37 -10.43 3.13 -0.27
C ASP A 37 -9.79 3.84 0.91
N LEU A 38 -10.13 5.12 1.09
CA LEU A 38 -9.64 5.89 2.22
C LEU A 38 -10.37 5.39 3.47
N LEU A 39 -9.62 4.79 4.40
CA LEU A 39 -10.15 4.28 5.66
C LEU A 39 -10.06 5.33 6.77
N GLY A 40 -9.13 6.27 6.66
CA GLY A 40 -9.00 7.33 7.65
C GLY A 40 -7.72 8.15 7.51
N TYR A 41 -7.46 8.92 8.56
CA TYR A 41 -6.31 9.79 8.68
C TYR A 41 -5.62 9.54 10.01
N GLU A 42 -4.31 9.73 10.03
CA GLU A 42 -3.52 9.61 11.25
C GLU A 42 -2.46 10.70 11.29
N SER A 43 -2.39 11.41 12.41
CA SER A 43 -1.33 12.38 12.65
C SER A 43 -0.22 11.74 13.49
N ARG A 44 1.01 11.76 13.00
CA ARG A 44 2.17 11.22 13.73
C ARG A 44 3.38 12.11 13.52
N LYS A 45 4.02 12.55 14.62
CA LYS A 45 5.18 13.47 14.59
C LYS A 45 4.92 14.73 13.73
N GLY A 46 3.74 15.33 13.86
CA GLY A 46 3.35 16.53 13.11
C GLY A 46 3.05 16.32 11.62
N LYS A 47 3.05 15.07 11.13
CA LYS A 47 2.72 14.74 9.72
C LYS A 47 1.39 14.03 9.63
N LEU A 48 0.55 14.46 8.68
CA LEU A 48 -0.73 13.83 8.36
C LEU A 48 -0.54 12.71 7.34
N TYR A 49 -0.89 11.50 7.75
CA TYR A 49 -0.93 10.31 6.91
C TYR A 49 -2.37 9.97 6.54
N ARG A 50 -2.55 9.43 5.34
CA ARG A 50 -3.81 8.85 4.89
C ARG A 50 -3.70 7.33 4.96
N ILE A 51 -4.68 6.71 5.59
CA ILE A 51 -4.78 5.26 5.69
C ILE A 51 -5.68 4.80 4.55
N TYR A 52 -5.16 3.91 3.72
CA TYR A 52 -5.89 3.35 2.60
C TYR A 52 -5.95 1.82 2.71
N GLY A 53 -7.12 1.26 2.44
CA GLY A 53 -7.32 -0.16 2.20
C GLY A 53 -7.24 -0.45 0.71
N PHE A 54 -6.47 -1.47 0.33
CA PHE A 54 -6.31 -1.86 -1.06
C PHE A 54 -6.69 -3.32 -1.26
N ASP A 55 -7.33 -3.55 -2.41
CA ASP A 55 -7.57 -4.89 -2.94
C ASP A 55 -6.22 -5.59 -3.23
N PRO A 56 -5.94 -6.74 -2.58
CA PRO A 56 -4.69 -7.45 -2.76
C PRO A 56 -4.45 -7.90 -4.21
N ASP A 57 -5.49 -8.26 -4.96
CA ASP A 57 -5.33 -8.70 -6.35
C ASP A 57 -4.89 -7.56 -7.27
N ARG A 58 -5.36 -6.34 -6.99
CA ARG A 58 -4.92 -5.15 -7.73
C ARG A 58 -3.46 -4.81 -7.43
N ILE A 59 -3.03 -4.97 -6.18
CA ILE A 59 -1.62 -4.78 -5.80
C ILE A 59 -0.75 -5.82 -6.51
N LEU A 60 -1.10 -7.10 -6.45
CA LEU A 60 -0.32 -8.17 -7.10
C LEU A 60 -0.26 -7.97 -8.62
N LYS A 61 -1.37 -7.56 -9.26
CA LYS A 61 -1.41 -7.25 -10.70
C LYS A 61 -0.56 -6.04 -11.04
N TRP A 62 -0.52 -5.02 -10.18
CA TRP A 62 0.33 -3.85 -10.37
C TRP A 62 1.82 -4.22 -10.24
N ILE A 63 2.20 -4.98 -9.21
CA ILE A 63 3.59 -5.43 -9.01
C ILE A 63 4.09 -6.20 -10.23
N LYS A 64 3.29 -7.14 -10.77
CA LYS A 64 3.63 -7.89 -11.99
C LYS A 64 3.86 -7.00 -13.22
N LYS A 65 3.27 -5.79 -13.25
CA LYS A 65 3.40 -4.83 -14.36
C LYS A 65 4.54 -3.84 -14.21
N GLN A 66 5.14 -3.73 -13.02
CA GLN A 66 6.25 -2.79 -12.79
C GLN A 66 7.59 -3.44 -13.15
N ASN A 67 8.30 -2.87 -14.12
CA ASN A 67 9.75 -3.06 -14.25
C ASN A 67 10.44 -2.25 -13.15
N LEU A 68 10.55 -2.89 -11.98
CA LEU A 68 11.07 -2.42 -10.70
C LEU A 68 12.10 -1.27 -10.79
N SER A 69 11.62 -0.02 -10.70
CA SER A 69 12.48 1.13 -10.46
C SER A 69 11.75 2.18 -9.61
N LYS A 70 12.08 2.18 -8.31
CA LYS A 70 11.68 3.11 -7.23
C LYS A 70 10.28 2.92 -6.64
N PHE A 71 10.25 2.42 -5.40
CA PHE A 71 9.12 2.48 -4.48
C PHE A 71 9.45 3.47 -3.36
N CYS A 72 8.63 4.50 -3.15
CA CYS A 72 8.78 5.39 -1.99
C CYS A 72 8.35 4.65 -0.73
N GLU A 73 9.00 4.91 0.40
CA GLU A 73 8.68 4.30 1.70
C GLU A 73 7.19 4.40 2.03
N VAL A 74 6.47 3.29 1.87
CA VAL A 74 5.16 3.07 2.48
C VAL A 74 5.37 2.26 3.76
N LYS A 75 4.54 2.47 4.79
CA LYS A 75 4.58 1.68 6.03
C LYS A 75 3.24 0.98 6.22
N SER A 76 3.29 -0.33 6.44
CA SER A 76 2.12 -1.12 6.81
C SER A 76 1.69 -0.80 8.24
N ILE A 77 0.40 -0.91 8.50
CA ILE A 77 -0.17 -0.83 9.84
C ILE A 77 -0.48 -2.27 10.24
N LYS A 78 0.47 -2.91 10.92
CA LYS A 78 0.23 -4.14 11.69
C LYS A 78 -0.49 -3.79 13.00
#